data_AF-A0A7Z9UTA7-F1
#
_entry.id   AF-A0A7Z9UTA7-F1
#
_cell.length_a   1.000
_cell.length_b   1.000
_cell.length_c   1.000
_cell.angle_alpha   90.00
_cell.angle_beta   90.00
_cell.angle_gamma   90.00
#
_symmetry.space_group_name_H-M   'P 1'
#
loop_
_entity.id
_entity.type
_entity.pdbx_description
1 polymer ?
#
loop_
_entity_poly.entity_id
_entity_poly.type
_entity_poly.pdbx_seq_one_letter_code
_entity_poly.pdbx_strand_id
1 'polypeptide(L)' 'MEERWAKMVLIPAGNFQMGSNDGNDDEKPVHTVYIDVFYMDKYEVTNKQYREFMQAIEHRALGYWNDS' A
#
# COMPACT_ATOMS: atom_id res chain seq x y z
N MET A 1 -14.27 21.19 -2.64
CA MET A 1 -12.86 21.01 -3.05
C MET A 1 -12.20 20.17 -1.98
N GLU A 2 -12.23 18.85 -2.07
CA GLU A 2 -11.60 17.97 -1.05
C GLU A 2 -11.57 16.51 -1.57
N GLU A 3 -10.98 16.24 -2.73
CA GLU A 3 -10.73 14.86 -3.20
C GLU A 3 -9.34 14.71 -3.81
N ARG A 4 -8.34 15.40 -3.24
CA ARG A 4 -6.94 15.30 -3.72
C ARG A 4 -6.12 14.25 -2.96
N TRP A 5 -6.69 13.64 -1.92
CA TRP A 5 -6.02 12.63 -1.09
C TRP A 5 -6.78 11.31 -1.17
N ALA A 6 -6.04 10.20 -1.22
CA ALA A 6 -6.62 8.86 -1.17
C ALA A 6 -7.42 8.70 0.14
N LYS A 7 -8.56 8.03 0.08
CA LYS A 7 -9.40 7.81 1.26
C LYS A 7 -8.67 6.87 2.21
N MET A 8 -7.93 7.42 3.17
CA MET A 8 -7.18 6.66 4.15
C MET A 8 -8.05 6.25 5.35
N VAL A 9 -7.69 5.13 5.96
CA VAL A 9 -8.28 4.63 7.21
C VAL A 9 -7.21 4.59 8.30
N LEU A 10 -7.58 4.98 9.51
CA LEU A 10 -6.72 4.86 10.69
C LEU A 10 -6.70 3.42 11.17
N ILE A 11 -5.52 2.83 11.27
CA ILE A 11 -5.28 1.55 11.92
C ILE A 11 -4.75 1.83 13.32
N PRO A 12 -5.50 1.48 14.40
CA PRO A 12 -5.07 1.75 15.76
C PRO A 12 -3.86 0.88 16.14
N ALA A 13 -3.05 1.38 17.06
CA ALA A 13 -1.95 0.61 17.63
C ALA A 13 -2.48 -0.62 18.41
N GLY A 14 -1.72 -1.71 18.40
CA GLY A 14 -2.10 -2.91 19.14
C GLY A 14 -1.33 -4.16 18.73
N ASN A 15 -1.69 -5.27 19.39
CA ASN A 15 -1.18 -6.58 19.04
C ASN A 15 -2.02 -7.20 17.92
N PHE A 16 -1.34 -7.76 16.92
CA PHE A 16 -1.93 -8.42 15.76
C PHE A 16 -1.30 -9.81 15.58
N GLN A 17 -2.10 -10.78 15.13
CA GLN A 17 -1.61 -12.11 14.77
C GLN A 17 -1.21 -12.11 13.29
N MET A 18 0.11 -12.15 13.04
CA MET A 18 0.67 -12.16 11.69
C MET A 18 1.09 -13.56 11.25
N GLY A 19 0.91 -13.87 9.96
CA GLY A 19 1.21 -15.16 9.37
C GLY A 19 -0.03 -16.07 9.28
N SER A 20 0.17 -17.28 8.76
CA SER A 20 -0.86 -18.31 8.59
C SER A 20 -0.30 -19.67 8.93
N ASN A 21 -1.08 -20.53 9.59
CA ASN A 21 -0.68 -21.93 9.83
C ASN A 21 -1.03 -22.86 8.67
N ASP A 22 -1.96 -22.44 7.81
CA ASP A 22 -2.47 -23.20 6.67
C ASP A 22 -1.92 -22.68 5.31
N GLY A 23 -1.09 -21.63 5.34
CA GLY A 23 -0.46 -21.02 4.17
C GLY A 23 0.78 -21.76 3.66
N ASN A 24 1.52 -21.12 2.75
CA ASN A 24 2.84 -21.60 2.31
C ASN A 24 3.86 -21.52 3.45
N ASP A 25 5.02 -22.15 3.26
CA ASP A 25 6.06 -22.23 4.30
C ASP A 25 6.64 -20.85 4.68
N ASP A 26 6.63 -19.89 3.76
CA ASP A 26 7.05 -18.50 3.99
C ASP A 26 6.01 -17.64 4.69
N GLU A 27 4.78 -18.14 4.84
CA GLU A 27 3.69 -17.47 5.58
C GLU A 27 3.59 -17.94 7.03
N LYS A 28 4.32 -19.00 7.41
CA LYS A 28 4.31 -19.63 8.74
C LYS A 28 5.44 -19.11 9.64
N PRO A 29 5.32 -19.23 10.98
CA PRO A 29 4.11 -19.56 11.73
C PRO A 29 3.29 -18.30 12.06
N VAL A 30 2.06 -18.50 12.54
CA VAL A 30 1.31 -17.41 13.20
C VAL A 30 2.04 -16.95 14.45
N HIS A 31 2.30 -15.64 14.58
CA HIS A 31 2.94 -15.04 15.75
C HIS A 31 2.38 -13.64 16.06
N THR A 32 2.53 -13.19 17.32
CA THR A 32 2.03 -11.89 17.76
C THR A 32 3.03 -10.78 17.45
N VAL A 33 2.56 -9.72 16.80
CA VAL A 33 3.33 -8.50 16.49
C VAL A 33 2.62 -7.29 17.07
N TYR A 34 3.36 -6.41 17.74
CA TYR A 34 2.84 -5.08 18.10
C TYR A 34 3.09 -4.11 16.95
N ILE A 35 2.07 -3.36 16.57
CA ILE A 35 2.15 -2.28 15.58
C ILE A 35 1.74 -0.96 16.22
N ASP A 36 2.43 0.12 15.86
CA ASP A 36 2.03 1.48 16.19
C ASP A 36 0.83 1.92 15.36
N VAL A 37 0.27 3.09 15.69
CA VAL A 37 -0.83 3.70 14.94
C VAL A 37 -0.34 4.21 13.59
N PHE A 38 -1.06 3.90 12.52
CA PHE A 38 -0.76 4.43 11.19
C PHE A 38 -2.02 4.56 10.32
N TYR A 39 -1.91 5.26 9.20
CA TYR A 39 -2.97 5.34 8.18
C TYR A 39 -2.62 4.46 6.98
N MET A 40 -3.62 3.78 6.43
CA MET A 40 -3.49 3.01 5.19
C MET A 40 -4.55 3.46 4.18
N ASP A 41 -4.21 3.48 2.89
CA ASP A 41 -5.21 3.74 1.85
C ASP A 41 -6.29 2.66 1.85
N LYS A 42 -7.55 3.07 1.76
CA LYS A 42 -8.68 2.13 1.67
C LYS A 42 -8.72 1.39 0.33
N TYR A 43 -8.18 2.02 -0.72
CA TYR A 43 -8.21 1.51 -2.08
C TYR A 43 -6.80 1.58 -2.66
N GLU A 44 -6.50 0.64 -3.56
CA GLU A 44 -5.23 0.64 -4.30
C GLU A 44 -5.07 1.92 -5.13
N VAL A 45 -3.81 2.29 -5.37
CA VAL A 45 -3.46 3.39 -6.27
C VAL A 45 -3.94 3.07 -7.68
N THR A 46 -4.77 3.94 -8.23
CA THR A 46 -5.30 3.80 -9.59
C THR A 46 -4.28 4.25 -10.64
N ASN A 47 -4.39 3.69 -11.86
CA ASN A 47 -3.61 4.16 -13.02
C ASN A 47 -3.81 5.65 -13.33
N LYS A 48 -4.95 6.24 -12.95
CA LYS A 48 -5.17 7.68 -13.08
C LYS A 48 -4.28 8.46 -12.12
N GLN A 49 -4.27 8.10 -10.84
CA GLN A 49 -3.42 8.74 -9.82
C GLN A 49 -1.94 8.58 -10.14
N TYR A 50 -1.51 7.41 -10.61
CA TYR A 50 -0.13 7.22 -11.04
C TYR A 50 0.25 8.11 -12.23
N ARG A 51 -0.62 8.27 -13.23
CA ARG A 51 -0.38 9.20 -14.36
C ARG A 51 -0.28 10.65 -13.90
N GLU A 52 -1.13 11.08 -12.97
CA GLU A 52 -1.06 12.42 -12.38
C GLU A 52 0.25 12.64 -11.63
N PHE A 53 0.71 11.64 -10.86
CA PHE A 53 2.03 11.65 -10.23
C PHE A 53 3.14 11.81 -11.28
N MET A 54 3.15 10.98 -12.33
CA MET A 54 4.17 11.03 -13.39
C MET A 54 4.23 12.39 -14.11
N GLN A 55 3.08 13.02 -14.34
CA GLN A 55 3.01 14.37 -14.91
C GLN A 55 3.56 15.43 -13.95
N ALA A 56 3.29 15.30 -12.65
CA ALA A 56 3.71 16.27 -11.64
C ALA A 56 5.21 16.24 -11.35
N ILE A 57 5.87 15.09 -11.49
CA ILE A 57 7.31 14.95 -11.18
C ILE A 57 8.24 15.22 -12.37
N GLU A 58 7.70 15.64 -13.53
CA GLU A 58 8.42 15.87 -14.81
C GLU A 58 9.48 14.78 -15.12
N HIS A 59 9.27 13.54 -14.66
CA HIS A 59 10.27 12.50 -14.81
C HIS A 59 10.22 11.99 -16.25
N ARG A 60 11.32 12.22 -16.97
CA ARG A 60 11.73 11.41 -18.13
C ARG A 60 11.40 9.96 -17.80
N ALA A 61 10.45 9.39 -18.54
CA ALA A 61 10.16 7.98 -18.48
C ALA A 61 11.48 7.22 -18.63
N LEU A 62 12.01 6.70 -17.52
CA LEU A 62 13.07 5.69 -17.56
C LEU A 62 12.43 4.54 -18.33
N GLY A 63 12.98 4.24 -19.51
CA GLY A 63 12.40 3.43 -20.59
C GLY A 63 12.15 1.96 -20.29
N TYR A 64 11.74 1.62 -19.06
CA TYR A 64 11.42 0.26 -18.59
C TYR A 64 9.91 -0.03 -18.54
N TRP A 65 9.06 0.94 -18.89
CA TRP A 65 7.61 0.85 -18.70
C TRP A 65 6.80 0.82 -20.01
N ASN A 66 7.44 0.69 -21.17
CA ASN A 66 6.74 0.68 -22.47
C ASN A 66 6.57 -0.72 -23.10
N ASP A 67 6.76 -1.79 -22.32
CA ASP A 67 6.50 -3.15 -22.79
C ASP A 67 5.14 -3.61 -22.25
N SER A 68 4.08 -3.25 -22.98
CA SER A 68 2.75 -3.86 -22.90
C SER A 68 2.12 -3.86 -24.28
#